data_AF-A0A0A0B3W7-F1
#
_entry.id   AF-A0A0A0B3W7-F1
#
_cell.length_a   1.000
_cell.length_b   1.000
_cell.length_c   1.000
_cell.angle_alpha   90.00
_cell.angle_beta   90.00
_cell.angle_gamma   90.00
#
_symmetry.space_group_name_H-M   'P 1'
#
loop_
_entity.id
_entity.type
_entity.pdbx_description
1 polymer ?
#
loop_
_entity_poly.entity_id
_entity_poly.type
_entity_poly.pdbx_seq_one_letter_code
_entity_poly.pdbx_strand_id
1 'polypeptide(L)'
;MSVNMQHPRRARGGRSAWSRVVATLVVGAVAALGGVAFAGSAQAAPSIDTGAWYSLVSWRSKKAVDVAGSSTASGTAVAQWTPTGATNQQFRFVPVAGGYYEVRARHSGLALTIATGSGSLATQSTPAGAATQQFTVAAGSSGRIKLVNRASGLALQVVGASKENGARLEQAADTNANHQQFTLVAQGSAPSPTTPAPTASATPKPSASATPKPTASATPTATAQPTTPPATGAWPTPTSSQKVSATIEISGTKDLGLVRYYGISSGDQAEGQPPMFKLADGAVLRNVILGTGAGDGI
;
A
#
# COMPACT_ATOMS: atom_id res chain seq x y z
N MET A 1 88.63 34.98 -30.54
CA MET A 1 87.85 34.31 -31.60
C MET A 1 86.55 35.07 -31.72
N SER A 2 86.43 35.81 -32.82
CA SER A 2 85.61 37.01 -32.98
C SER A 2 84.52 36.76 -34.02
N VAL A 3 83.33 37.31 -33.71
CA VAL A 3 82.47 38.08 -34.63
C VAL A 3 81.61 37.30 -35.64
N ASN A 4 80.30 37.28 -35.32
CA ASN A 4 79.20 37.87 -36.10
C ASN A 4 79.34 37.96 -37.63
N MET A 5 78.37 37.43 -38.38
CA MET A 5 77.65 38.18 -39.46
C MET A 5 76.75 37.27 -40.29
N GLN A 6 75.49 37.72 -40.41
CA GLN A 6 74.59 37.51 -41.56
C GLN A 6 75.33 37.41 -42.91
N HIS A 7 74.81 36.59 -43.83
CA HIS A 7 74.27 37.05 -45.13
C HIS A 7 73.48 35.94 -45.86
N PRO A 8 72.55 36.30 -46.76
CA PRO A 8 71.48 35.47 -47.30
C PRO A 8 71.89 34.75 -48.60
N ARG A 9 71.15 33.71 -48.99
CA ARG A 9 71.17 33.24 -50.39
C ARG A 9 69.78 33.20 -51.00
N ARG A 10 69.73 33.84 -52.17
CA ARG A 10 68.60 34.09 -53.05
C ARG A 10 68.01 32.80 -53.65
N ALA A 11 66.75 32.99 -54.05
CA ALA A 11 65.84 32.13 -54.77
C ALA A 11 66.36 31.46 -56.07
N ARG A 12 65.78 30.29 -56.34
CA ARG A 12 65.36 29.71 -57.64
C ARG A 12 64.50 28.50 -57.24
N GLY A 13 63.26 28.30 -57.62
CA GLY A 13 62.51 28.63 -58.82
C GLY A 13 61.79 27.33 -59.21
N GLY A 14 60.50 27.38 -59.56
CA GLY A 14 59.83 26.20 -60.15
C GLY A 14 58.41 25.96 -59.66
N ARG A 15 57.48 26.50 -60.44
CA ARG A 15 56.02 26.40 -60.35
C ARG A 15 55.55 24.94 -60.43
N SER A 16 54.57 24.53 -59.63
CA SER A 16 53.42 23.76 -60.10
C SER A 16 52.28 23.83 -59.08
N ALA A 17 51.08 23.57 -59.57
CA ALA A 17 49.83 24.17 -59.17
C ALA A 17 49.00 23.26 -58.25
N TRP A 18 48.31 23.92 -57.30
CA TRP A 18 46.96 23.62 -56.79
C TRP A 18 46.80 22.43 -55.84
N SER A 19 46.75 22.74 -54.55
CA SER A 19 45.65 22.28 -53.68
C SER A 19 45.36 23.35 -52.63
N ARG A 20 44.10 23.80 -52.64
CA ARG A 20 43.56 24.90 -51.83
C ARG A 20 43.47 24.41 -50.38
N VAL A 21 44.36 24.88 -49.51
CA VAL A 21 44.14 24.79 -48.06
C VAL A 21 43.33 26.02 -47.66
N VAL A 22 42.01 25.83 -47.51
CA VAL A 22 41.17 26.80 -46.82
C VAL A 22 41.46 26.65 -45.33
N ALA A 23 42.12 27.67 -44.76
CA ALA A 23 42.26 27.85 -43.33
C ALA A 23 40.90 28.23 -42.75
N THR A 24 40.22 27.29 -42.12
CA THR A 24 39.03 27.59 -41.31
C THR A 24 39.48 28.01 -39.92
N LEU A 25 39.49 29.33 -39.70
CA LEU A 25 39.46 29.94 -38.39
C LEU A 25 38.02 29.79 -37.87
N VAL A 26 37.71 28.69 -37.17
CA VAL A 26 36.45 28.59 -36.44
C VAL A 26 36.69 29.21 -35.06
N VAL A 27 36.25 30.46 -34.91
CA VAL A 27 35.87 31.00 -33.61
C VAL A 27 34.80 30.06 -33.05
N GLY A 28 35.16 29.28 -32.04
CA GLY A 28 34.22 28.43 -31.31
C GLY A 28 33.27 29.29 -30.49
N ALA A 29 32.24 29.84 -31.13
CA ALA A 29 31.04 30.25 -30.43
C ALA A 29 30.32 28.96 -29.98
N VAL A 30 30.62 28.49 -28.77
CA VAL A 30 29.71 27.55 -28.10
C VAL A 30 28.50 28.37 -27.68
N ALA A 31 27.52 28.43 -28.57
CA ALA A 31 26.18 28.85 -28.24
C ALA A 31 25.72 28.05 -27.02
N ALA A 32 25.31 28.76 -25.98
CA ALA A 32 24.59 28.19 -24.86
C ALA A 32 23.35 27.46 -25.40
N LEU A 33 23.47 26.15 -25.61
CA LEU A 33 22.32 25.30 -25.80
C LEU A 33 21.61 25.27 -24.45
N GLY A 34 20.60 26.13 -24.35
CA GLY A 34 19.71 26.20 -23.22
C GLY A 34 19.25 24.81 -22.86
N GLY A 35 19.67 24.34 -21.68
CA GLY A 35 19.02 23.24 -21.02
C GLY A 35 17.59 23.70 -20.79
N VAL A 36 16.66 23.29 -21.66
CA VAL A 36 15.26 23.19 -21.30
C VAL A 36 15.22 22.19 -20.16
N ALA A 37 15.31 22.70 -18.93
CA ALA A 37 14.87 21.98 -17.77
C ALA A 37 13.38 21.76 -18.00
N PHE A 38 13.03 20.58 -18.51
CA PHE A 38 11.71 20.06 -18.28
C PHE A 38 11.61 19.92 -16.77
N ALA A 39 11.09 20.95 -16.12
CA ALA A 39 10.44 20.79 -14.84
C ALA A 39 9.31 19.80 -15.12
N GLY A 40 9.62 18.50 -15.00
CA GLY A 40 8.60 17.48 -15.01
C GLY A 40 7.58 17.93 -13.97
N SER A 41 6.33 18.09 -14.41
CA SER A 41 5.26 18.42 -13.48
C SER A 41 5.34 17.38 -12.36
N ALA A 42 5.58 17.84 -11.14
CA ALA A 42 5.44 16.99 -9.98
C ALA A 42 3.98 16.56 -10.00
N GLN A 43 3.73 15.32 -10.43
CA GLN A 43 2.40 14.76 -10.46
C GLN A 43 1.83 14.90 -9.05
N ALA A 44 0.69 15.56 -8.92
CA ALA A 44 0.01 15.59 -7.64
C ALA A 44 -0.30 14.14 -7.24
N ALA A 45 -0.07 13.78 -5.97
CA ALA A 45 -0.47 12.48 -5.47
C ALA A 45 -1.96 12.27 -5.75
N PRO A 46 -2.41 11.04 -6.05
CA PRO A 46 -3.82 10.76 -6.22
C PRO A 46 -4.59 11.21 -4.97
N SER A 47 -5.74 11.86 -5.17
CA SER A 47 -6.63 12.21 -4.08
C SER A 47 -7.08 10.94 -3.36
N ILE A 48 -6.82 10.85 -2.06
CA ILE A 48 -7.16 9.70 -1.25
C ILE A 48 -8.61 9.82 -0.79
N ASP A 49 -9.46 8.84 -1.14
CA ASP A 49 -10.77 8.72 -0.53
C ASP A 49 -10.58 8.20 0.90
N THR A 50 -10.62 9.12 1.86
CA THR A 50 -10.49 8.81 3.28
C THR A 50 -11.66 8.00 3.82
N GLY A 51 -12.74 7.78 3.05
CA GLY A 51 -13.83 6.85 3.36
C GLY A 51 -13.54 5.40 2.98
N ALA A 52 -12.57 5.15 2.10
CA ALA A 52 -12.28 3.83 1.55
C ALA A 52 -11.25 3.02 2.35
N TRP A 53 -11.34 1.70 2.22
CA TRP A 53 -10.27 0.78 2.57
C TRP A 53 -9.44 0.47 1.33
N TYR A 54 -8.12 0.41 1.49
CA TYR A 54 -7.19 0.14 0.41
C TYR A 54 -6.28 -1.03 0.74
N SER A 55 -6.00 -1.88 -0.26
CA SER A 55 -4.79 -2.68 -0.26
C SER A 55 -3.66 -1.87 -0.90
N LEU A 56 -2.50 -1.82 -0.23
CA LEU A 56 -1.29 -1.19 -0.75
C LEU A 56 -0.47 -2.28 -1.45
N VAL A 57 -0.51 -2.32 -2.77
CA VAL A 57 0.15 -3.36 -3.56
C VAL A 57 1.48 -2.87 -4.09
N SER A 58 2.57 -3.49 -3.69
CA SER A 58 3.92 -3.14 -4.13
C SER A 58 4.04 -3.25 -5.65
N TRP A 59 4.60 -2.22 -6.28
CA TRP A 59 4.83 -2.23 -7.72
C TRP A 59 5.79 -3.36 -8.13
N ARG A 60 6.83 -3.59 -7.33
CA ARG A 60 7.89 -4.56 -7.63
C ARG A 60 7.42 -6.01 -7.54
N SER A 61 6.74 -6.38 -6.47
CA SER A 61 6.42 -7.79 -6.16
C SER A 61 4.97 -8.16 -6.46
N LYS A 62 4.09 -7.17 -6.65
CA LYS A 62 2.62 -7.34 -6.72
C LYS A 62 2.01 -7.91 -5.42
N LYS A 63 2.75 -7.82 -4.32
CA LYS A 63 2.30 -8.25 -2.99
C LYS A 63 1.72 -7.08 -2.20
N ALA A 64 0.75 -7.37 -1.35
CA ALA A 64 0.09 -6.40 -0.50
C ALA A 64 0.91 -6.15 0.76
N VAL A 65 0.88 -4.93 1.28
CA VAL A 65 1.23 -4.64 2.67
C VAL A 65 0.31 -5.47 3.58
N ASP A 66 0.89 -6.13 4.57
CA ASP A 66 0.23 -7.12 5.43
C ASP A 66 0.70 -6.95 6.88
N VAL A 67 -0.25 -6.90 7.82
CA VAL A 67 0.05 -7.04 9.24
C VAL A 67 0.14 -8.53 9.57
N ALA A 68 1.32 -8.97 10.01
CA ALA A 68 1.65 -10.38 10.15
C ALA A 68 0.66 -11.13 11.05
N GLY A 69 0.12 -12.22 10.51
CA GLY A 69 -0.79 -13.13 11.22
C GLY A 69 -2.11 -12.50 11.64
N SER A 70 -2.51 -11.36 11.05
CA SER A 70 -3.69 -10.60 11.46
C SER A 70 -3.70 -10.25 12.95
N SER A 71 -2.53 -10.17 13.58
CA SER A 71 -2.42 -9.87 15.00
C SER A 71 -2.95 -8.46 15.28
N THR A 72 -3.57 -8.27 16.43
CA THR A 72 -4.02 -6.96 16.93
C THR A 72 -3.06 -6.38 17.98
N ALA A 73 -1.91 -7.02 18.19
CA ALA A 73 -0.89 -6.54 19.12
C ALA A 73 -0.10 -5.35 18.54
N SER A 74 0.23 -4.40 19.42
CA SER A 74 1.23 -3.36 19.10
C SER A 74 2.62 -3.99 18.97
N GLY A 75 3.45 -3.42 18.10
CA GLY A 75 4.77 -3.94 17.75
C GLY A 75 4.73 -5.08 16.71
N THR A 76 3.55 -5.56 16.31
CA THR A 76 3.44 -6.60 15.28
C THR A 76 4.07 -6.12 13.98
N ALA A 77 4.86 -7.01 13.38
CA ALA A 77 5.52 -6.81 12.12
C ALA A 77 4.56 -6.47 10.97
N VAL A 78 4.93 -5.48 10.17
CA VAL A 78 4.35 -5.25 8.85
C VAL A 78 5.31 -5.81 7.80
N ALA A 79 4.77 -6.58 6.87
CA ALA A 79 5.48 -7.28 5.81
C ALA A 79 4.71 -7.17 4.49
N GLN A 80 5.27 -7.69 3.41
CA GLN A 80 4.50 -7.98 2.21
C GLN A 80 4.01 -9.43 2.21
N TRP A 81 2.82 -9.65 1.69
CA TRP A 81 2.27 -10.98 1.47
C TRP A 81 1.47 -11.05 0.18
N THR A 82 1.29 -12.25 -0.35
CA THR A 82 0.37 -12.49 -1.46
C THR A 82 -0.97 -11.83 -1.15
N PRO A 83 -1.56 -11.03 -2.06
CA PRO A 83 -2.86 -10.41 -1.82
C PRO A 83 -3.91 -11.50 -1.58
N THR A 84 -4.61 -11.42 -0.46
CA THR A 84 -5.67 -12.37 -0.07
C THR A 84 -7.04 -11.72 0.07
N GLY A 85 -7.10 -10.38 0.06
CA GLY A 85 -8.31 -9.62 0.41
C GLY A 85 -8.61 -9.63 1.91
N ALA A 86 -7.79 -10.25 2.75
CA ALA A 86 -7.98 -10.27 4.19
C ALA A 86 -7.85 -8.87 4.82
N THR A 87 -8.56 -8.63 5.91
CA THR A 87 -8.67 -7.30 6.54
C THR A 87 -7.35 -6.78 7.13
N ASN A 88 -6.37 -7.65 7.39
CA ASN A 88 -5.01 -7.28 7.78
C ASN A 88 -4.14 -6.76 6.62
N GLN A 89 -4.65 -6.83 5.39
CA GLN A 89 -4.07 -6.25 4.18
C GLN A 89 -4.84 -5.02 3.67
N GLN A 90 -5.78 -4.54 4.49
CA GLN A 90 -6.63 -3.41 4.15
C GLN A 90 -6.36 -2.27 5.13
N PHE A 91 -6.12 -1.08 4.59
CA PHE A 91 -5.73 0.08 5.36
C PHE A 91 -6.57 1.28 4.97
N ARG A 92 -6.90 2.10 5.96
CA ARG A 92 -7.56 3.39 5.76
C ARG A 92 -6.57 4.51 6.05
N PHE A 93 -6.63 5.55 5.24
CA PHE A 93 -5.89 6.77 5.45
C PHE A 93 -6.76 7.73 6.27
N VAL A 94 -6.42 7.90 7.54
CA VAL A 94 -7.10 8.84 8.45
C VAL A 94 -6.38 10.18 8.37
N PRO A 95 -7.05 11.26 7.91
CA PRO A 95 -6.41 12.55 7.72
C PRO A 95 -5.99 13.18 9.05
N VAL A 96 -4.83 13.84 9.04
CA VAL A 96 -4.25 14.64 10.12
C VAL A 96 -3.94 16.03 9.56
N ALA A 97 -4.00 17.05 10.42
CA ALA A 97 -3.68 18.43 10.03
C ALA A 97 -2.31 18.54 9.33
N GLY A 98 -2.23 19.40 8.32
CA GLY A 98 -1.01 19.61 7.53
C GLY A 98 -0.83 18.65 6.35
N GLY A 99 -1.87 17.92 5.94
CA GLY A 99 -1.83 17.03 4.78
C GLY A 99 -1.19 15.66 5.04
N TYR A 100 -1.05 15.29 6.32
CA TYR A 100 -0.55 13.99 6.74
C TYR A 100 -1.69 13.00 6.95
N TYR A 101 -1.35 11.72 6.99
CA TYR A 101 -2.29 10.64 7.26
C TYR A 101 -1.70 9.67 8.29
N GLU A 102 -2.54 9.14 9.15
CA GLU A 102 -2.28 7.85 9.79
C GLU A 102 -2.79 6.73 8.87
N VAL A 103 -2.00 5.68 8.68
CA VAL A 103 -2.38 4.52 7.88
C VAL A 103 -2.80 3.41 8.84
N ARG A 104 -4.11 3.16 8.98
CA ARG A 104 -4.65 2.25 10.00
C ARG A 104 -5.16 0.95 9.38
N ALA A 105 -4.76 -0.19 9.95
CA ALA A 105 -5.20 -1.50 9.50
C ALA A 105 -6.67 -1.75 9.86
N ARG A 106 -7.44 -2.37 8.95
CA ARG A 106 -8.89 -2.58 9.11
C ARG A 106 -9.23 -3.51 10.26
N HIS A 107 -8.46 -4.57 10.45
CA HIS A 107 -8.76 -5.60 11.44
C HIS A 107 -8.45 -5.19 12.88
N SER A 108 -7.42 -4.36 13.08
CA SER A 108 -6.93 -3.97 14.41
C SER A 108 -7.23 -2.52 14.78
N GLY A 109 -7.45 -1.65 13.80
CA GLY A 109 -7.52 -0.20 14.00
C GLY A 109 -6.18 0.45 14.36
N LEU A 110 -5.09 -0.33 14.42
CA LEU A 110 -3.76 0.17 14.78
C LEU A 110 -3.08 0.85 13.60
N ALA A 111 -2.21 1.82 13.91
CA ALA A 111 -1.51 2.63 12.93
C ALA A 111 -0.16 2.02 12.54
N LEU A 112 0.16 2.07 11.24
CA LEU A 112 1.52 1.87 10.74
C LEU A 112 2.48 2.80 11.50
N THR A 113 3.54 2.23 12.06
CA THR A 113 4.49 2.91 12.92
C THR A 113 5.91 2.54 12.50
N ILE A 114 6.76 3.54 12.30
CA ILE A 114 8.17 3.37 11.97
C ILE A 114 8.99 4.37 12.80
N ALA A 115 10.05 3.92 13.49
CA ALA A 115 10.98 4.78 14.21
C ALA A 115 11.72 5.74 13.25
N THR A 116 12.55 6.68 13.71
CA THR A 116 13.07 7.78 12.86
C THR A 116 14.31 7.47 12.00
N GLY A 117 14.92 6.28 12.09
CA GLY A 117 16.15 5.93 11.36
C GLY A 117 15.94 5.15 10.07
N SER A 118 16.84 5.30 9.09
CA SER A 118 16.87 4.43 7.90
C SER A 118 17.10 2.97 8.30
N GLY A 119 16.42 2.04 7.62
CA GLY A 119 16.39 0.62 7.98
C GLY A 119 15.47 0.29 9.16
N SER A 120 14.80 1.28 9.78
CA SER A 120 13.82 1.01 10.82
C SER A 120 12.65 0.23 10.23
N LEU A 121 12.33 -0.90 10.87
CA LEU A 121 11.26 -1.78 10.42
C LEU A 121 9.89 -1.21 10.75
N ALA A 122 8.94 -1.44 9.85
CA ALA A 122 7.56 -1.09 10.04
C ALA A 122 6.85 -2.09 10.97
N THR A 123 6.06 -1.53 11.88
CA THR A 123 5.17 -2.25 12.80
C THR A 123 3.79 -1.60 12.80
N GLN A 124 2.81 -2.21 13.46
CA GLN A 124 1.60 -1.48 13.87
C GLN A 124 1.69 -1.13 15.36
N SER A 125 1.08 -0.04 15.81
CA SER A 125 0.94 0.30 17.23
C SER A 125 -0.32 1.13 17.47
N THR A 126 -0.71 1.28 18.74
CA THR A 126 -1.83 2.15 19.13
C THR A 126 -1.65 3.55 18.54
N PRO A 127 -2.67 4.10 17.85
CA PRO A 127 -2.61 5.47 17.36
C PRO A 127 -2.41 6.44 18.52
N ALA A 128 -1.33 7.21 18.46
CA ALA A 128 -0.92 8.15 19.50
C ALA A 128 -0.73 9.58 18.96
N GLY A 129 -1.00 9.81 17.66
CA GLY A 129 -0.76 11.09 17.02
C GLY A 129 0.73 11.45 16.87
N ALA A 130 1.63 10.48 17.07
CA ALA A 130 3.07 10.68 16.94
C ALA A 130 3.47 10.87 15.47
N ALA A 131 4.48 11.72 15.21
CA ALA A 131 4.98 11.94 13.86
C ALA A 131 5.55 10.65 13.21
N THR A 132 5.97 9.67 14.00
CA THR A 132 6.40 8.34 13.56
C THR A 132 5.26 7.46 13.03
N GLN A 133 4.01 7.88 13.23
CA GLN A 133 2.79 7.22 12.74
C GLN A 133 2.10 7.99 11.62
N GLN A 134 2.68 9.12 11.21
CA GLN A 134 2.09 10.02 10.23
C GLN A 134 2.90 10.00 8.95
N PHE A 135 2.20 9.97 7.82
CA PHE A 135 2.81 9.82 6.51
C PHE A 135 2.21 10.85 5.55
N THR A 136 3.07 11.42 4.72
CA THR A 136 2.62 12.05 3.48
C THR A 136 2.42 10.97 2.44
N VAL A 137 1.33 11.06 1.67
CA VAL A 137 1.16 10.27 0.46
C VAL A 137 1.75 11.06 -0.71
N ALA A 138 2.94 10.68 -1.14
CA ALA A 138 3.64 11.32 -2.25
C ALA A 138 3.36 10.58 -3.57
N ALA A 139 3.41 11.29 -4.69
CA ALA A 139 3.28 10.67 -6.01
C ALA A 139 4.52 9.82 -6.33
N GLY A 140 4.26 8.62 -6.86
CA GLY A 140 5.22 7.79 -7.55
C GLY A 140 5.03 7.87 -9.07
N SER A 141 5.58 6.89 -9.79
CA SER A 141 5.46 6.82 -11.25
C SER A 141 4.12 6.23 -11.67
N SER A 142 3.54 6.71 -12.77
CA SER A 142 2.35 6.12 -13.41
C SER A 142 1.15 5.95 -12.45
N GLY A 143 0.84 6.99 -11.64
CA GLY A 143 -0.29 6.99 -10.72
C GLY A 143 -0.11 6.17 -9.44
N ARG A 144 1.08 5.59 -9.22
CA ARG A 144 1.43 4.94 -7.94
C ARG A 144 1.70 5.98 -6.87
N ILE A 145 1.75 5.53 -5.62
CA ILE A 145 2.08 6.35 -4.46
C ILE A 145 3.37 5.89 -3.78
N LYS A 146 3.90 6.74 -2.91
CA LYS A 146 4.88 6.42 -1.88
C LYS A 146 4.36 6.94 -0.54
N LEU A 147 4.73 6.26 0.54
CA LEU A 147 4.46 6.74 1.91
C LEU A 147 5.74 7.29 2.50
N VAL A 148 5.76 8.58 2.80
CA VAL A 148 6.91 9.27 3.39
C VAL A 148 6.60 9.60 4.83
N ASN A 149 7.37 9.06 5.77
CA ASN A 149 7.14 9.26 7.20
C ASN A 149 7.42 10.71 7.59
N ARG A 150 6.50 11.33 8.35
CA ARG A 150 6.60 12.74 8.77
C ARG A 150 7.80 12.99 9.68
N ALA A 151 8.14 12.05 10.56
CA ALA A 151 9.22 12.25 11.53
C ALA A 151 10.61 12.15 10.90
N SER A 152 10.79 11.30 9.89
CA SER A 152 12.11 11.03 9.29
C SER A 152 12.30 11.61 7.88
N GLY A 153 11.22 11.88 7.15
CA GLY A 153 11.28 12.20 5.72
C GLY A 153 11.65 11.01 4.83
N LEU A 154 11.68 9.80 5.36
CA LEU A 154 12.06 8.58 4.63
C LEU A 154 10.83 7.84 4.08
N ALA A 155 11.02 7.14 2.97
CA ALA A 155 9.97 6.40 2.28
C ALA A 155 9.86 4.95 2.78
N LEU A 156 8.63 4.47 2.97
CA LEU A 156 8.33 3.06 3.20
C LEU A 156 8.79 2.21 1.99
N GLN A 157 9.43 1.08 2.26
CA GLN A 157 9.93 0.18 1.24
C GLN A 157 9.91 -1.28 1.69
N VAL A 158 9.96 -2.20 0.72
CA VAL A 158 10.22 -3.62 1.00
C VAL A 158 11.71 -3.85 1.21
N VAL A 159 12.11 -4.46 2.33
CA VAL A 159 13.50 -4.77 2.67
C VAL A 159 14.17 -5.54 1.53
N GLY A 160 15.34 -5.07 1.11
CA GLY A 160 16.15 -5.69 0.05
C GLY A 160 15.44 -5.80 -1.30
N ALA A 161 14.35 -5.04 -1.51
CA ALA A 161 13.49 -5.16 -2.69
C ALA A 161 13.03 -6.61 -2.95
N SER A 162 12.82 -7.39 -1.88
CA SER A 162 12.44 -8.81 -1.99
C SER A 162 11.08 -8.98 -2.70
N LYS A 163 10.89 -10.14 -3.31
CA LYS A 163 9.59 -10.59 -3.86
C LYS A 163 8.95 -11.69 -3.02
N GLU A 164 9.56 -12.08 -1.92
CA GLU A 164 9.09 -13.19 -1.08
C GLU A 164 7.97 -12.76 -0.12
N ASN A 165 7.11 -13.71 0.22
CA ASN A 165 6.15 -13.55 1.31
C ASN A 165 6.88 -13.40 2.65
N GLY A 166 6.38 -12.52 3.50
CA GLY A 166 6.98 -12.25 4.81
C GLY A 166 8.20 -11.33 4.75
N ALA A 167 8.62 -10.87 3.57
CA ALA A 167 9.64 -9.83 3.49
C ALA A 167 9.15 -8.58 4.21
N ARG A 168 9.93 -8.12 5.19
CA ARG A 168 9.57 -7.01 6.05
C ARG A 168 9.54 -5.69 5.27
N LEU A 169 8.79 -4.76 5.81
CA LEU A 169 8.82 -3.38 5.38
C LEU A 169 9.72 -2.57 6.31
N GLU A 170 10.44 -1.62 5.73
CA GLU A 170 11.31 -0.67 6.43
C GLU A 170 11.15 0.71 5.82
N GLN A 171 11.83 1.72 6.35
CA GLN A 171 11.98 3.01 5.67
C GLN A 171 13.43 3.24 5.23
N ALA A 172 13.61 3.96 4.11
CA ALA A 172 14.91 4.38 3.61
C ALA A 172 14.79 5.69 2.81
N ALA A 173 15.94 6.20 2.34
CA ALA A 173 15.96 7.36 1.45
C ALA A 173 15.03 7.15 0.25
N ASP A 174 14.19 8.15 -0.04
CA ASP A 174 13.30 8.10 -1.20
C ASP A 174 14.12 8.22 -2.48
N THR A 175 14.25 7.10 -3.19
CA THR A 175 14.95 6.98 -4.48
C THR A 175 13.96 6.80 -5.62
N ASN A 176 12.66 6.86 -5.32
CA ASN A 176 11.57 6.51 -6.22
C ASN A 176 11.70 5.08 -6.81
N ALA A 177 12.40 4.18 -6.12
CA ALA A 177 12.61 2.81 -6.60
C ALA A 177 11.33 1.96 -6.56
N ASN A 178 11.28 0.88 -7.35
CA ASN A 178 10.04 0.13 -7.55
C ASN A 178 9.48 -0.53 -6.29
N HIS A 179 10.34 -0.85 -5.32
CA HIS A 179 9.94 -1.43 -4.02
C HIS A 179 9.54 -0.36 -2.98
N GLN A 180 9.61 0.93 -3.33
CA GLN A 180 9.10 2.06 -2.56
C GLN A 180 7.73 2.55 -3.05
N GLN A 181 7.27 2.04 -4.19
CA GLN A 181 6.02 2.47 -4.83
C GLN A 181 4.91 1.43 -4.65
N PHE A 182 3.71 1.91 -4.36
CA PHE A 182 2.52 1.08 -4.13
C PHE A 182 1.35 1.58 -4.99
N THR A 183 0.56 0.66 -5.49
CA THR A 183 -0.77 0.94 -6.03
C THR A 183 -1.77 0.85 -4.88
N LEU A 184 -2.69 1.81 -4.80
CA LEU A 184 -3.85 1.72 -3.93
C LEU A 184 -4.98 1.00 -4.65
N VAL A 185 -5.37 -0.17 -4.16
CA VAL A 185 -6.50 -0.94 -4.69
C VAL A 185 -7.65 -0.81 -3.70
N ALA A 186 -8.76 -0.17 -4.08
CA ALA A 186 -9.92 -0.01 -3.23
C ALA A 186 -10.54 -1.38 -2.87
N GLN A 187 -10.98 -1.53 -1.63
CA GLN A 187 -11.56 -2.77 -1.05
C GLN A 187 -12.98 -2.51 -0.50
N GLY A 188 -13.63 -1.43 -0.95
CA GLY A 188 -14.92 -0.92 -0.48
C GLY A 188 -14.81 0.22 0.54
N SER A 189 -15.93 0.92 0.75
CA SER A 189 -16.02 2.05 1.70
C SER A 189 -16.32 1.55 3.12
N ALA A 190 -15.75 2.22 4.12
CA ALA A 190 -16.21 2.09 5.49
C ALA A 190 -17.66 2.60 5.59
N PRO A 191 -18.55 1.97 6.37
CA PRO A 191 -19.82 2.60 6.67
C PRO A 191 -19.55 3.95 7.34
N SER A 192 -20.22 5.01 6.88
CA SER A 192 -20.26 6.27 7.62
C SER A 192 -20.70 6.00 9.06
N PRO A 193 -20.14 6.67 10.08
CA PRO A 193 -20.70 6.61 11.41
C PRO A 193 -22.11 7.22 11.34
N THR A 194 -23.14 6.38 11.28
CA THR A 194 -24.52 6.81 11.43
C THR A 194 -24.72 7.15 12.90
N THR A 195 -24.75 8.45 13.20
CA THR A 195 -25.40 8.97 14.40
C THR A 195 -26.86 8.48 14.38
N PRO A 196 -27.33 7.71 15.39
CA PRO A 196 -28.74 7.39 15.48
C PRO A 196 -29.51 8.70 15.70
N ALA A 197 -30.40 9.04 14.77
CA ALA A 197 -31.37 10.11 14.97
C ALA A 197 -32.35 9.71 16.09
N PRO A 198 -32.81 10.66 16.94
CA PRO A 198 -33.66 10.33 18.08
C PRO A 198 -35.08 9.98 17.58
N THR A 199 -35.52 8.75 17.81
CA THR A 199 -36.92 8.38 17.56
C THR A 199 -37.80 8.98 18.65
N ALA A 200 -38.78 9.78 18.22
CA ALA A 200 -39.78 10.40 19.06
C ALA A 200 -40.74 9.39 19.70
N SER A 201 -41.20 9.80 20.87
CA SER A 201 -42.02 9.13 21.87
C SER A 201 -43.41 8.69 21.41
N ALA A 202 -43.86 7.52 21.90
CA ALA A 202 -45.25 7.30 22.28
C ALA A 202 -45.28 6.63 23.66
N THR A 203 -46.06 7.23 24.58
CA THR A 203 -46.16 6.97 26.03
C THR A 203 -47.57 6.41 26.37
N PRO A 204 -47.93 6.10 27.64
CA PRO A 204 -47.84 4.84 28.41
C PRO A 204 -49.23 4.18 28.69
N LYS A 205 -49.42 3.02 29.37
CA LYS A 205 -49.34 2.77 30.85
C LYS A 205 -50.22 1.50 31.17
N PRO A 206 -50.16 0.79 32.34
CA PRO A 206 -49.05 0.17 33.09
C PRO A 206 -49.30 -1.27 33.62
N SER A 207 -48.25 -1.81 34.25
CA SER A 207 -48.22 -2.62 35.50
C SER A 207 -48.51 -4.13 35.40
N ALA A 208 -47.78 -5.02 36.08
CA ALA A 208 -46.93 -4.84 37.26
C ALA A 208 -45.85 -5.94 37.43
N SER A 209 -44.83 -5.57 38.23
CA SER A 209 -44.02 -6.37 39.17
C SER A 209 -43.00 -7.39 38.61
N ALA A 210 -41.71 -7.42 38.99
CA ALA A 210 -41.09 -7.06 40.28
C ALA A 210 -39.65 -6.47 40.16
N THR A 211 -39.26 -5.75 41.21
CA THR A 211 -38.02 -4.98 41.52
C THR A 211 -37.20 -5.79 42.57
N PRO A 212 -35.90 -5.56 42.94
CA PRO A 212 -35.18 -4.29 42.90
C PRO A 212 -33.67 -4.24 42.55
N LYS A 213 -33.23 -3.02 42.21
CA LYS A 213 -31.89 -2.38 42.38
C LYS A 213 -32.17 -1.10 43.23
N PRO A 214 -31.22 -0.25 43.73
CA PRO A 214 -29.74 -0.27 43.69
C PRO A 214 -29.04 0.23 44.98
N THR A 215 -27.68 0.31 44.99
CA THR A 215 -26.89 1.55 45.26
C THR A 215 -25.36 1.35 45.15
N ALA A 216 -24.73 2.31 44.46
CA ALA A 216 -23.35 2.86 44.44
C ALA A 216 -22.03 2.01 44.59
N SER A 217 -21.14 2.28 43.62
CA SER A 217 -19.71 2.69 43.73
C SER A 217 -18.71 1.89 44.58
N ALA A 218 -17.74 1.23 43.92
CA ALA A 218 -16.30 1.31 44.23
C ALA A 218 -15.46 0.61 43.13
N THR A 219 -14.32 1.21 42.79
CA THR A 219 -13.20 0.66 42.00
C THR A 219 -12.66 -0.65 42.59
N PRO A 220 -12.15 -1.60 41.78
CA PRO A 220 -10.93 -2.29 42.19
C PRO A 220 -9.86 -2.44 41.10
N THR A 221 -8.66 -2.08 41.55
CA THR A 221 -7.29 -2.48 41.23
C THR A 221 -7.09 -3.78 40.41
N ALA A 222 -6.18 -3.69 39.43
CA ALA A 222 -5.66 -4.82 38.66
C ALA A 222 -4.81 -5.78 39.52
N THR A 223 -5.09 -7.09 39.41
CA THR A 223 -4.21 -8.18 39.86
C THR A 223 -3.69 -8.94 38.64
N ALA A 224 -2.46 -9.42 38.70
CA ALA A 224 -1.62 -9.87 37.58
C ALA A 224 -1.81 -11.34 37.11
N GLN A 225 -1.27 -11.60 35.90
CA GLN A 225 -0.82 -12.87 35.26
C GLN A 225 -1.86 -13.86 34.68
N PRO A 226 -1.54 -14.70 33.65
CA PRO A 226 -0.23 -15.30 33.34
C PRO A 226 0.31 -15.15 31.90
N THR A 227 1.64 -15.32 31.83
CA THR A 227 2.53 -15.32 30.68
C THR A 227 2.68 -16.72 30.06
N THR A 228 1.85 -17.07 29.07
CA THR A 228 2.22 -18.11 28.07
C THR A 228 1.38 -17.95 26.79
N PRO A 229 1.97 -17.73 25.59
CA PRO A 229 1.23 -17.76 24.32
C PRO A 229 0.84 -19.19 23.91
N PRO A 230 -0.39 -19.44 23.40
CA PRO A 230 -0.76 -20.73 22.80
C PRO A 230 -0.31 -20.85 21.32
N ALA A 231 -0.20 -22.09 20.83
CA ALA A 231 0.38 -22.49 19.55
C ALA A 231 -0.36 -22.00 18.27
N THR A 232 0.39 -21.90 17.16
CA THR A 232 -0.05 -21.50 15.80
C THR A 232 -1.14 -22.41 15.21
N GLY A 233 -2.28 -21.85 14.79
CA GLY A 233 -3.39 -22.59 14.16
C GLY A 233 -3.24 -22.77 12.64
N ALA A 234 -3.59 -23.95 12.13
CA ALA A 234 -3.61 -24.31 10.72
C ALA A 234 -4.81 -23.69 9.95
N TRP A 235 -4.68 -23.54 8.63
CA TRP A 235 -5.79 -23.15 7.75
C TRP A 235 -6.99 -24.09 7.92
N PRO A 236 -8.24 -23.58 7.85
CA PRO A 236 -9.43 -24.41 7.96
C PRO A 236 -9.44 -25.51 6.90
N THR A 237 -9.54 -26.76 7.35
CA THR A 237 -9.70 -27.92 6.48
C THR A 237 -11.11 -27.88 5.87
N PRO A 238 -11.25 -28.03 4.54
CA PRO A 238 -12.56 -28.17 3.93
C PRO A 238 -13.29 -29.36 4.51
N THR A 239 -14.56 -29.19 4.85
CA THR A 239 -15.42 -30.31 5.28
C THR A 239 -15.77 -31.22 4.09
N SER A 240 -15.86 -30.65 2.89
CA SER A 240 -15.96 -31.35 1.61
C SER A 240 -15.57 -30.43 0.45
N SER A 241 -15.64 -30.92 -0.78
CA SER A 241 -15.42 -30.13 -2.00
C SER A 241 -16.59 -30.29 -2.97
N GLN A 242 -17.00 -29.19 -3.61
CA GLN A 242 -18.11 -29.12 -4.55
C GLN A 242 -17.65 -28.45 -5.84
N LYS A 243 -17.73 -29.19 -6.96
CA LYS A 243 -17.52 -28.60 -8.28
C LYS A 243 -18.77 -27.81 -8.67
N VAL A 244 -18.57 -26.62 -9.22
CA VAL A 244 -19.63 -25.71 -9.67
C VAL A 244 -19.46 -25.45 -11.15
N SER A 245 -20.55 -25.48 -11.89
CA SER A 245 -20.58 -25.21 -13.33
C SER A 245 -21.41 -23.98 -13.72
N ALA A 246 -21.99 -23.27 -12.74
CA ALA A 246 -22.77 -22.04 -12.92
C ALA A 246 -22.80 -21.21 -11.64
N THR A 247 -22.99 -19.89 -11.74
CA THR A 247 -23.03 -18.97 -10.59
C THR A 247 -24.11 -19.38 -9.60
N ILE A 248 -23.74 -19.45 -8.32
CA ILE A 248 -24.66 -19.77 -7.23
C ILE A 248 -25.21 -18.47 -6.65
N GLU A 249 -26.49 -18.21 -6.91
CA GLU A 249 -27.20 -17.06 -6.33
C GLU A 249 -27.46 -17.30 -4.84
N ILE A 250 -27.11 -16.33 -4.01
CA ILE A 250 -27.29 -16.37 -2.55
C ILE A 250 -28.21 -15.23 -2.14
N SER A 251 -29.33 -15.57 -1.50
CA SER A 251 -30.19 -14.63 -0.79
C SER A 251 -30.19 -14.93 0.71
N GLY A 252 -30.37 -13.89 1.53
CA GLY A 252 -30.32 -14.02 2.99
C GLY A 252 -28.94 -14.46 3.51
N THR A 253 -28.89 -14.95 4.76
CA THR A 253 -27.64 -15.47 5.35
C THR A 253 -27.50 -16.96 5.04
N LYS A 254 -26.40 -17.34 4.38
CA LYS A 254 -26.09 -18.72 4.06
C LYS A 254 -24.70 -19.08 4.56
N ASP A 255 -24.65 -20.11 5.40
CA ASP A 255 -23.43 -20.73 5.88
C ASP A 255 -23.16 -21.99 5.06
N LEU A 256 -21.99 -22.04 4.40
CA LEU A 256 -21.61 -23.16 3.53
C LEU A 256 -20.68 -24.17 4.23
N GLY A 257 -20.55 -24.10 5.56
CA GLY A 257 -19.98 -25.18 6.37
C GLY A 257 -18.52 -25.54 6.04
N LEU A 258 -17.72 -24.58 5.57
CA LEU A 258 -16.35 -24.74 5.06
C LEU A 258 -16.21 -25.68 3.86
N VAL A 259 -17.25 -25.80 3.03
CA VAL A 259 -17.15 -26.54 1.77
C VAL A 259 -16.29 -25.75 0.77
N ARG A 260 -15.42 -26.46 0.02
CA ARG A 260 -14.60 -25.89 -1.05
C ARG A 260 -15.34 -25.90 -2.39
N TYR A 261 -15.63 -24.74 -2.96
CA TYR A 261 -16.28 -24.57 -4.25
C TYR A 261 -15.28 -24.25 -5.35
N TYR A 262 -15.31 -24.98 -6.47
CA TYR A 262 -14.28 -24.88 -7.52
C TYR A 262 -14.82 -25.17 -8.93
N GLY A 263 -14.11 -24.70 -9.96
CA GLY A 263 -14.27 -25.17 -11.34
C GLY A 263 -15.36 -24.50 -12.20
N ILE A 264 -15.85 -23.32 -11.83
CA ILE A 264 -16.79 -22.53 -12.68
C ILE A 264 -16.09 -21.93 -13.89
N SER A 265 -14.78 -21.74 -13.79
CA SER A 265 -13.90 -21.22 -14.85
C SER A 265 -12.73 -22.18 -15.09
N SER A 266 -12.16 -22.15 -16.29
CA SER A 266 -10.91 -22.84 -16.61
C SER A 266 -9.71 -22.30 -15.82
N GLY A 267 -9.86 -21.16 -15.14
CA GLY A 267 -8.77 -20.49 -14.42
C GLY A 267 -7.96 -19.53 -15.29
N ASP A 268 -8.36 -19.36 -16.55
CA ASP A 268 -7.78 -18.39 -17.48
C ASP A 268 -8.23 -16.97 -17.16
N GLN A 269 -7.41 -15.97 -17.53
CA GLN A 269 -7.64 -14.55 -17.22
C GLN A 269 -8.57 -13.84 -18.23
N ALA A 270 -9.44 -14.58 -18.92
CA ALA A 270 -10.34 -13.99 -19.91
C ALA A 270 -11.37 -13.07 -19.23
N GLU A 271 -11.58 -11.86 -19.77
CA GLU A 271 -12.61 -10.94 -19.26
C GLU A 271 -14.01 -11.52 -19.53
N GLY A 272 -14.84 -11.65 -18.49
CA GLY A 272 -16.23 -12.14 -18.60
C GLY A 272 -16.50 -13.53 -17.99
N GLN A 273 -15.65 -14.01 -17.08
CA GLN A 273 -15.94 -15.25 -16.35
C GLN A 273 -17.09 -15.04 -15.36
N PRO A 274 -18.01 -16.00 -15.21
CA PRO A 274 -19.06 -15.89 -14.20
C PRO A 274 -18.45 -15.99 -12.79
N PRO A 275 -18.97 -15.24 -11.80
CA PRO A 275 -18.56 -15.43 -10.42
C PRO A 275 -19.11 -16.76 -9.90
N MET A 276 -18.37 -17.43 -9.02
CA MET A 276 -18.77 -18.67 -8.33
C MET A 276 -20.05 -18.47 -7.52
N PHE A 277 -20.16 -17.33 -6.83
CA PHE A 277 -21.35 -16.93 -6.10
C PHE A 277 -21.79 -15.56 -6.57
N LYS A 278 -23.06 -15.25 -6.41
CA LYS A 278 -23.56 -13.89 -6.57
C LYS A 278 -24.56 -13.63 -5.47
N LEU A 279 -24.33 -12.55 -4.72
CA LEU A 279 -25.14 -12.25 -3.56
C LEU A 279 -26.22 -11.24 -3.94
N ALA A 280 -27.46 -11.55 -3.57
CA ALA A 280 -28.52 -10.57 -3.54
C ALA A 280 -28.21 -9.48 -2.50
N ASP A 281 -28.83 -8.31 -2.65
CA ASP A 281 -28.66 -7.24 -1.68
C ASP A 281 -29.07 -7.68 -0.27
N GLY A 282 -28.23 -7.38 0.71
CA GLY A 282 -28.38 -7.84 2.10
C GLY A 282 -28.08 -9.33 2.35
N ALA A 283 -27.61 -10.10 1.37
CA ALA A 283 -27.18 -11.47 1.59
C ALA A 283 -25.84 -11.56 2.31
N VAL A 284 -25.64 -12.64 3.09
CA VAL A 284 -24.40 -12.90 3.83
C VAL A 284 -23.95 -14.32 3.53
N LEU A 285 -22.75 -14.49 3.00
CA LEU A 285 -22.13 -15.79 2.78
C LEU A 285 -21.10 -16.06 3.89
N ARG A 286 -21.16 -17.23 4.53
CA ARG A 286 -20.26 -17.63 5.62
C ARG A 286 -19.62 -18.99 5.34
N ASN A 287 -18.44 -19.18 5.91
CA ASN A 287 -17.72 -20.46 5.94
C ASN A 287 -17.71 -21.14 4.56
N VAL A 288 -17.14 -20.46 3.58
CA VAL A 288 -16.94 -21.01 2.23
C VAL A 288 -15.46 -21.01 1.93
N ILE A 289 -14.98 -22.02 1.20
CA ILE A 289 -13.63 -22.06 0.68
C ILE A 289 -13.73 -21.93 -0.84
N LEU A 290 -13.02 -20.98 -1.46
CA LEU A 290 -12.91 -20.89 -2.91
C LEU A 290 -11.70 -21.69 -3.38
N GLY A 291 -11.94 -22.66 -4.26
CA GLY A 291 -10.92 -23.49 -4.89
C GLY A 291 -10.56 -22.99 -6.29
N THR A 292 -9.69 -23.73 -6.97
CA THR A 292 -9.19 -23.40 -8.31
C THR A 292 -10.33 -23.22 -9.32
N GLY A 293 -10.20 -22.23 -10.21
CA GLY A 293 -11.23 -21.94 -11.21
C GLY A 293 -12.49 -21.32 -10.60
N ALA A 294 -12.33 -20.39 -9.66
CA ALA A 294 -13.44 -19.66 -9.03
C ALA A 294 -14.06 -18.56 -9.91
N GLY A 295 -13.57 -18.38 -11.15
CA GLY A 295 -13.97 -17.29 -12.03
C GLY A 295 -13.76 -15.95 -11.33
N ASP A 296 -14.82 -15.13 -11.33
CA ASP A 296 -14.82 -13.79 -10.71
C ASP A 296 -15.03 -13.82 -9.18
N GLY A 297 -15.13 -15.00 -8.55
CA GLY A 297 -15.26 -15.12 -7.10
C GLY A 297 -16.69 -15.06 -6.60
N ILE A 298 -17.01 -14.15 -5.68
CA ILE A 298 -18.33 -13.99 -5.02
C ILE A 298 -18.94 -12.64 -5.42
#